data_AF-A0A350T0H9-F1
#
_entry.id   AF-A0A350T0H9-F1
#
_cell.length_a   1.000
_cell.length_b   1.000
_cell.length_c   1.000
_cell.angle_alpha   90.00
_cell.angle_beta   90.00
_cell.angle_gamma   90.00
#
_symmetry.space_group_name_H-M   'P 1'
#
loop_
_entity.id
_entity.type
_entity.pdbx_description
1 polymer ?
#
loop_
_entity_poly.entity_id
_entity_poly.type
_entity_poly.pdbx_seq_one_letter_code
_entity_poly.pdbx_strand_id
1 'polypeptide(L)' 'SLELTGTLDAWELFDGDDWNIFDHPDPIDTPSPIADQLDWFREAGYVAADVFWAYAGHAVYGAFRPE' A
#
# COMPACT_ATOMS: atom_id res chain seq x y z
N SER A 1 4.89 6.27 20.28
CA SER A 1 4.68 5.10 21.16
C SER A 1 5.40 5.31 22.48
N LEU A 2 6.74 5.39 22.51
CA LEU A 2 7.52 5.63 23.73
C LEU A 2 7.05 6.83 24.59
N GLU A 3 6.75 7.97 23.97
CA GLU A 3 6.21 9.14 24.69
C GLU A 3 4.82 8.90 25.33
N LEU A 4 4.04 7.95 24.79
CA LEU A 4 2.70 7.59 25.26
C LEU A 4 2.70 6.41 26.24
N THR A 5 3.61 5.46 26.06
CA THR A 5 3.65 4.19 26.81
C THR A 5 4.79 4.12 27.82
N GLY A 6 5.80 5.00 27.73
CA GLY A 6 6.99 5.00 28.57
C GLY A 6 7.95 3.83 28.32
N THR A 7 7.68 2.98 27.32
CA THR A 7 8.47 1.79 26.99
C THR A 7 8.51 1.53 25.48
N LEU A 8 9.51 0.75 25.05
CA LEU A 8 9.67 0.25 23.67
C LEU A 8 9.16 -1.18 23.48
N ASP A 9 8.68 -1.86 24.52
CA ASP A 9 8.32 -3.29 24.46
C ASP A 9 7.40 -3.64 23.28
N ALA A 10 6.43 -2.79 22.97
CA ALA A 10 5.53 -3.01 21.84
C ALA A 10 6.25 -2.88 20.49
N TRP A 11 7.18 -1.93 20.35
CA TRP A 11 7.99 -1.78 19.15
C TRP A 11 8.92 -3.00 18.99
N GLU A 12 9.59 -3.43 20.05
CA GLU A 12 10.49 -4.61 20.01
C GLU A 12 9.74 -5.90 19.64
N LEU A 13 8.50 -6.06 20.11
CA LEU A 13 7.63 -7.16 19.71
C LEU A 13 7.31 -7.14 18.21
N PHE A 14 6.87 -5.99 17.68
CA PHE A 14 6.51 -5.88 16.25
C PHE A 14 7.72 -5.97 15.32
N ASP A 15 8.87 -5.45 15.75
CA ASP A 15 10.13 -5.56 15.03
C ASP A 15 10.61 -7.03 14.97
N GLY A 16 10.56 -7.74 16.10
CA GLY A 16 10.90 -9.16 16.16
C GLY A 16 9.97 -10.09 15.39
N ASP A 17 8.74 -9.64 15.11
CA ASP A 17 7.77 -10.35 14.27
C ASP A 17 7.95 -10.06 12.76
N ASP A 18 8.96 -9.28 12.37
CA ASP A 18 9.22 -8.83 10.99
C ASP A 18 7.96 -8.21 10.32
N TRP A 19 7.14 -7.49 11.11
CA TRP A 19 5.81 -7.07 10.68
C TRP A 19 5.81 -6.05 9.53
N ASN A 20 6.85 -5.23 9.42
CA ASN A 20 6.92 -4.18 8.41
C ASN A 20 7.39 -4.72 7.06
N ILE A 21 6.45 -4.97 6.13
CA ILE A 21 6.73 -5.45 4.77
C ILE A 21 7.68 -4.55 3.96
N PHE A 22 7.83 -3.27 4.32
CA PHE A 22 8.76 -2.36 3.65
C PHE A 22 10.20 -2.56 4.10
N ASP A 23 10.41 -2.92 5.37
CA ASP A 23 11.73 -3.21 5.94
C ASP A 23 12.09 -4.70 5.76
N HIS A 24 11.07 -5.58 5.77
CA HIS A 24 11.15 -7.04 5.65
C HIS A 24 10.27 -7.51 4.47
N PRO A 25 10.67 -7.25 3.21
CA PRO A 25 9.85 -7.59 2.05
C PRO A 25 9.70 -9.11 1.89
N ASP A 26 8.45 -9.58 1.79
CA ASP A 26 8.12 -10.95 1.43
C ASP A 26 8.34 -11.14 -0.09
N PRO A 27 9.25 -12.04 -0.52
CA PRO A 27 9.53 -12.27 -1.94
C PRO A 27 8.37 -12.96 -2.68
N ILE A 28 7.36 -13.47 -1.98
CA ILE A 28 6.21 -14.19 -2.51
C ILE A 28 4.98 -13.26 -2.55
N ASP A 29 4.68 -12.56 -1.46
CA ASP A 29 3.48 -11.72 -1.34
C ASP A 29 3.80 -10.22 -1.42
N THR A 30 4.12 -9.76 -2.64
CA THR A 30 4.32 -8.33 -2.91
C THR A 30 3.04 -7.68 -3.40
N PRO A 31 2.70 -6.45 -2.94
CA PRO A 31 1.57 -5.72 -3.50
C PRO A 31 1.78 -5.51 -5.01
N SER A 32 0.70 -5.66 -5.79
CA SER A 32 0.78 -5.46 -7.24
C SER A 32 1.23 -4.03 -7.58
N PRO A 33 2.06 -3.84 -8.62
CA PRO A 33 2.39 -2.51 -9.13
C PRO A 33 1.15 -1.66 -9.39
N ILE A 34 1.24 -0.34 -9.15
CA ILE A 34 0.13 0.58 -9.42
C ILE A 34 -0.26 0.59 -10.90
N ALA A 35 0.70 0.35 -11.80
CA ALA A 35 0.44 0.25 -13.24
C ALA A 35 -0.54 -0.89 -13.56
N ASP A 36 -0.30 -2.09 -13.03
CA ASP A 36 -1.15 -3.26 -13.22
C ASP A 36 -2.58 -2.98 -12.72
N GLN A 37 -2.69 -2.31 -11.56
CA GLN A 37 -3.99 -1.95 -10.98
C GLN A 37 -4.77 -0.95 -11.86
N LEU A 38 -4.08 -0.01 -12.52
CA LEU A 38 -4.71 0.90 -13.50
C LEU A 38 -5.11 0.18 -14.79
N ASP A 39 -4.33 -0.80 -15.22
CA ASP A 39 -4.65 -1.62 -16.38
C ASP A 39 -5.90 -2.47 -16.13
N TRP A 40 -6.09 -3.02 -14.93
CA TRP A 40 -7.32 -3.72 -14.56
C TRP A 40 -8.57 -2.84 -14.71
N PHE A 41 -8.50 -1.54 -14.40
CA PHE A 41 -9.61 -0.63 -14.66
C PHE A 41 -9.92 -0.51 -16.16
N ARG A 42 -8.89 -0.36 -16.98
CA ARG A 42 -9.04 -0.22 -18.45
C ARG A 42 -9.62 -1.50 -19.05
N GLU A 43 -9.12 -2.66 -18.62
CA GLU A 43 -9.62 -3.98 -19.03
C GLU A 43 -11.07 -4.22 -18.60
N ALA A 44 -11.46 -3.72 -17.42
CA ALA A 44 -12.84 -3.76 -16.94
C ALA A 44 -13.78 -2.75 -17.64
N GLY A 45 -13.28 -1.97 -18.61
CA GLY A 45 -14.07 -0.98 -19.37
C GLY A 45 -14.32 0.33 -18.63
N TYR A 46 -13.60 0.58 -17.53
CA TYR A 46 -13.59 1.90 -16.90
C TYR A 46 -12.71 2.86 -17.71
N VAL A 47 -13.04 4.14 -17.64
CA VAL A 47 -12.36 5.22 -18.36
C VAL A 47 -11.69 6.18 -17.39
N ALA A 48 -10.69 6.91 -17.90
CA ALA A 48 -9.92 7.89 -17.11
C ALA A 48 -9.34 7.28 -15.81
N ALA A 49 -8.74 6.08 -15.93
CA ALA A 49 -8.00 5.44 -14.86
C ALA A 49 -6.69 6.18 -14.57
N ASP A 50 -6.54 6.72 -13.36
CA ASP A 50 -5.40 7.54 -12.96
C ASP A 50 -5.13 7.49 -11.44
N VAL A 51 -3.96 7.98 -11.03
CA VAL A 51 -3.55 8.21 -9.64
C VAL A 51 -3.86 9.66 -9.27
N PHE A 52 -4.88 9.86 -8.44
CA PHE A 52 -5.29 11.20 -8.01
C PHE A 52 -4.34 11.79 -6.97
N TRP A 53 -3.66 10.94 -6.22
CA TRP A 53 -2.69 11.35 -5.21
C TRP A 53 -1.71 10.22 -4.91
N ALA A 54 -0.45 10.57 -4.67
CA ALA A 54 0.54 9.64 -4.14
C ALA A 54 1.52 10.35 -3.19
N TYR A 55 1.85 9.70 -2.09
CA TYR A 55 2.85 10.17 -1.13
C TYR A 55 3.38 9.02 -0.29
N ALA A 56 4.71 9.00 -0.08
CA ALA A 56 5.38 8.03 0.80
C ALA A 56 4.92 6.57 0.59
N GLY A 57 4.90 6.10 -0.67
CA GLY A 57 4.52 4.73 -1.01
C GLY A 57 3.01 4.43 -0.99
N HIS A 58 2.17 5.41 -0.67
CA HIS A 58 0.70 5.26 -0.67
C HIS A 58 0.10 6.01 -1.87
N ALA A 59 -0.97 5.47 -2.44
CA ALA A 59 -1.67 6.07 -3.57
C ALA A 59 -3.19 6.01 -3.39
N VAL A 60 -3.87 7.08 -3.81
CA VAL A 60 -5.31 7.11 -4.05
C VAL A 60 -5.49 7.17 -5.57
N TYR A 61 -6.10 6.14 -6.13
CA TYR A 61 -6.25 5.97 -7.57
C TYR A 61 -7.64 5.40 -7.87
N GLY A 62 -8.09 5.59 -9.09
CA GLY A 62 -9.43 5.15 -9.49
C GLY A 62 -9.72 5.44 -10.95
N ALA A 63 -10.94 5.11 -11.35
CA ALA A 63 -11.44 5.30 -12.70
C ALA A 63 -12.96 5.54 -12.69
N PHE A 64 -13.51 6.00 -13.80
CA PHE A 64 -14.94 6.28 -13.96
C PHE A 64 -15.62 5.17 -14.75
N ARG A 65 -16.83 4.80 -14.35
CA ARG A 65 -17.68 3.92 -15.14
C ARG A 65 -18.40 4.78 -16.19
N PRO A 66 -18.24 4.52 -17.50
CA PRO A 66 -18.98 5.23 -18.53
C PRO A 66 -20.48 4.92 -18.43
N GLU A 67 -21.32 5.90 -18.77
CA GLU A 67 -22.81 5.79 -18.81
C GLU A 67 -23.30 4.90 -19.96
#